data_AF-A0A0P9S6Z6-F1
#
_entry.id   AF-A0A0P9S6Z6-F1
#
_cell.length_a   1.000
_cell.length_b   1.000
_cell.length_c   1.000
_cell.angle_alpha   90.00
_cell.angle_beta   90.00
_cell.angle_gamma   90.00
#
_symmetry.space_group_name_H-M   'P 1'
#
loop_
_entity.id
_entity.type
_entity.pdbx_description
1 polymer ?
#
loop_
_entity_poly.entity_id
_entity_poly.type
_entity_poly.pdbx_seq_one_letter_code
_entity_poly.pdbx_strand_id
1 'polypeptide(L)'
;MLKRTAVKLSKICNDLRLLSSGPRTGINEINLPARQPGSSIMPGKVNPVIPEAVNQVAFEIIGNDLSLTMAAEGGQLQLNVMEPLIAYKIFDSIRLLQRAMDMLREHCIVGITANEQRCRELVEHSIGLVTALNPYIGYENSTRIARIALETGRGVLELVREEGLLDDAMLDDILRPENMIAPRLAPLKA
;
A
#
# COMPACT_ATOMS: atom_id res chain seq x y z
N MET A 1 22.11 -4.36 -7.28
CA MET A 1 21.32 -3.62 -6.27
C MET A 1 20.26 -2.70 -6.88
N LEU A 2 20.55 -2.00 -7.98
CA LEU A 2 19.65 -1.04 -8.63
C LEU A 2 18.26 -1.61 -8.96
N LYS A 3 18.17 -2.74 -9.67
CA LYS A 3 16.89 -3.41 -9.97
C LYS A 3 16.05 -3.65 -8.71
N ARG A 4 16.65 -4.20 -7.65
CA ARG A 4 15.94 -4.50 -6.40
C ARG A 4 15.34 -3.23 -5.78
N THR A 5 16.09 -2.14 -5.78
CA THR A 5 15.60 -0.84 -5.28
C THR A 5 14.48 -0.31 -6.16
N ALA A 6 14.63 -0.34 -7.48
CA ALA A 6 13.61 0.08 -8.43
C ALA A 6 12.29 -0.70 -8.26
N VAL A 7 12.35 -2.02 -8.09
CA VAL A 7 11.17 -2.88 -7.83
C VAL A 7 10.44 -2.45 -6.55
N LYS A 8 11.19 -2.21 -5.45
CA LYS A 8 10.60 -1.74 -4.19
C LYS A 8 9.95 -0.36 -4.34
N LEU A 9 10.63 0.56 -5.01
CA LEU A 9 10.13 1.91 -5.25
C LEU A 9 8.87 1.90 -6.12
N SER A 10 8.84 1.03 -7.14
CA SER A 10 7.67 0.81 -7.99
C SER A 10 6.48 0.28 -7.18
N LYS A 11 6.69 -0.68 -6.26
CA LYS A 11 5.64 -1.16 -5.35
C LYS A 11 5.09 -0.05 -4.48
N ILE A 12 5.96 0.75 -3.84
CA ILE A 12 5.55 1.91 -3.03
C ILE A 12 4.69 2.87 -3.87
N CYS A 13 5.09 3.17 -5.10
CA CYS A 13 4.32 4.03 -5.99
C CYS A 13 2.97 3.40 -6.38
N ASN A 14 2.90 2.09 -6.58
CA ASN A 14 1.63 1.40 -6.82
C ASN A 14 0.68 1.50 -5.63
N ASP A 15 1.18 1.32 -4.41
CA ASP A 15 0.38 1.50 -3.19
C ASP A 15 -0.14 2.93 -3.10
N LEU A 16 0.72 3.93 -3.31
CA LEU A 16 0.31 5.34 -3.25
C LEU A 16 -0.83 5.65 -4.24
N ARG A 17 -0.72 5.16 -5.49
CA ARG A 17 -1.77 5.34 -6.50
C ARG A 17 -3.07 4.64 -6.13
N LEU A 18 -2.98 3.46 -5.52
CA LEU A 18 -4.14 2.68 -5.12
C LEU A 18 -4.86 3.32 -3.91
N LEU A 19 -4.11 3.68 -2.87
CA LEU A 19 -4.64 4.32 -1.67
C LEU A 19 -5.23 5.71 -1.96
N SER A 20 -4.70 6.42 -2.95
CA SER A 20 -5.23 7.71 -3.40
C SER A 20 -6.30 7.61 -4.50
N SER A 21 -6.79 6.40 -4.83
CA SER A 21 -7.82 6.24 -5.85
C SER A 21 -9.15 6.86 -5.39
N GLY A 22 -9.82 7.64 -6.25
CA GLY A 22 -11.02 8.36 -5.86
C GLY A 22 -11.34 9.57 -6.77
N PRO A 23 -12.01 10.62 -6.25
CA PRO A 23 -12.28 10.85 -4.83
C PRO A 23 -13.53 10.14 -4.29
N ARG A 24 -14.44 9.66 -5.16
CA ARG A 24 -15.72 9.05 -4.72
C ARG A 24 -15.86 7.56 -5.01
N THR A 25 -15.16 7.05 -6.01
CA THR A 25 -15.33 5.67 -6.52
C THR A 25 -14.04 4.86 -6.37
N GLY A 26 -13.28 5.11 -5.32
CA GLY A 26 -12.03 4.42 -5.01
C GLY A 26 -11.83 4.25 -3.50
N ILE A 27 -10.60 3.96 -3.09
CA ILE A 27 -10.25 3.74 -1.68
C ILE A 27 -10.27 5.06 -0.91
N ASN A 28 -9.58 6.08 -1.45
CA ASN A 28 -9.49 7.44 -0.94
C ASN A 28 -9.00 7.55 0.52
N GLU A 29 -8.02 6.75 0.92
CA GLU A 29 -7.42 6.80 2.27
C GLU A 29 -6.41 7.94 2.41
N ILE A 30 -5.75 8.35 1.32
CA ILE A 30 -4.77 9.44 1.33
C ILE A 30 -5.00 10.41 0.17
N ASN A 31 -4.56 11.65 0.37
CA ASN A 31 -4.45 12.65 -0.70
C ASN A 31 -2.99 12.84 -1.06
N LEU A 32 -2.70 12.83 -2.36
CA LEU A 32 -1.39 13.20 -2.89
C LEU A 32 -1.43 14.66 -3.37
N PRO A 33 -0.31 15.41 -3.28
CA PRO A 33 -0.26 16.79 -3.77
C PRO A 33 -0.65 16.91 -5.25
N ALA A 34 -1.60 17.81 -5.55
CA ALA A 34 -1.99 18.10 -6.92
C ALA A 34 -0.86 18.88 -7.64
N ARG A 35 -0.32 18.32 -8.73
CA ARG A 35 0.79 18.94 -9.49
C ARG A 35 0.38 19.51 -10.83
N GLN A 36 -0.64 18.94 -11.47
CA GLN A 36 -1.12 19.38 -12.78
C GLN A 36 -2.56 18.91 -13.02
N PRO A 37 -3.29 19.54 -13.96
CA PRO A 37 -4.56 19.01 -14.46
C PRO A 37 -4.39 17.58 -14.97
N GLY A 38 -5.25 16.67 -14.52
CA GLY A 38 -5.20 15.25 -14.83
C GLY A 38 -5.94 14.84 -16.11
N SER A 39 -6.66 15.77 -16.74
CA SER A 39 -7.39 15.50 -17.99
C SER A 39 -7.65 16.80 -18.75
N SER A 40 -7.54 16.72 -20.07
CA SER A 40 -7.95 17.81 -20.97
C SER A 40 -9.46 18.01 -21.06
N ILE A 41 -10.26 17.00 -20.70
CA ILE A 41 -11.73 17.01 -20.88
C ILE A 41 -12.51 16.96 -19.56
N MET A 42 -11.94 16.44 -18.46
CA MET A 42 -12.62 16.36 -17.16
C MET A 42 -12.15 17.50 -16.24
N PRO A 43 -12.93 18.59 -16.09
CA PRO A 43 -12.56 19.71 -15.24
C PRO A 43 -12.38 19.25 -13.79
N GLY A 44 -11.31 19.73 -13.15
CA GLY A 44 -11.01 19.40 -11.74
C GLY A 44 -10.42 18.01 -11.49
N LYS A 45 -10.27 17.15 -12.51
CA LYS A 45 -9.58 15.86 -12.33
C LYS A 45 -8.09 16.07 -12.09
N VAL A 46 -7.55 15.40 -11.08
CA VAL A 46 -6.12 15.37 -10.75
C VAL A 46 -5.66 13.91 -10.71
N ASN A 47 -4.48 13.61 -11.28
CA ASN A 47 -3.92 12.27 -11.31
C ASN A 47 -2.66 12.16 -10.43
N PRO A 48 -2.32 10.96 -9.94
CA PRO A 48 -1.09 10.72 -9.17
C PRO A 48 0.15 10.61 -10.10
N VAL A 49 0.43 11.66 -10.87
CA VAL A 49 1.44 11.65 -11.96
C VAL A 49 2.88 11.43 -11.47
N ILE A 50 3.19 11.82 -10.23
CA ILE A 50 4.53 11.65 -9.67
C ILE A 50 4.84 10.16 -9.43
N PRO A 51 4.01 9.39 -8.69
CA PRO A 51 4.13 7.93 -8.65
C PRO A 51 4.18 7.26 -10.03
N GLU A 52 3.37 7.72 -10.99
CA GLU A 52 3.34 7.15 -12.37
C GLU A 52 4.69 7.33 -13.08
N ALA A 53 5.31 8.49 -12.97
CA ALA A 53 6.63 8.76 -13.55
C ALA A 53 7.73 7.90 -12.90
N VAL A 54 7.65 7.69 -11.58
CA VAL A 54 8.59 6.81 -10.86
C VAL A 54 8.41 5.35 -11.27
N ASN A 55 7.18 4.89 -11.50
CA ASN A 55 6.93 3.55 -12.02
C ASN A 55 7.61 3.35 -13.39
N GLN A 56 7.50 4.32 -14.30
CA GLN A 56 8.16 4.27 -15.62
C GLN A 56 9.69 4.22 -15.50
N VAL A 57 10.29 5.03 -14.61
CA VAL A 57 11.73 4.96 -14.33
C VAL A 57 12.13 3.59 -13.79
N ALA A 58 11.32 2.99 -12.91
CA ALA A 58 11.60 1.66 -12.39
C ALA A 58 11.57 0.60 -13.50
N PHE A 59 10.65 0.70 -14.46
CA PHE A 59 10.58 -0.20 -15.61
C PHE A 59 11.82 -0.07 -16.51
N GLU A 60 12.28 1.17 -16.77
CA GLU A 60 13.50 1.42 -17.53
C GLU A 60 14.73 0.80 -16.85
N ILE A 61 14.87 0.97 -15.53
CA ILE A 61 15.98 0.38 -14.77
C ILE A 61 15.95 -1.15 -14.82
N ILE A 62 14.76 -1.76 -14.80
CA ILE A 62 14.61 -3.22 -14.94
C ILE A 62 15.03 -3.68 -16.35
N GLY A 63 14.65 -2.95 -17.40
CA GLY A 63 15.10 -3.21 -18.77
C GLY A 63 16.62 -3.07 -18.93
N ASN A 64 17.19 -2.04 -18.32
CA ASN A 64 18.64 -1.83 -18.28
C ASN A 64 19.36 -2.99 -17.58
N ASP A 65 18.83 -3.52 -16.47
CA ASP A 65 19.40 -4.69 -15.77
C ASP A 65 19.45 -5.94 -16.66
N LEU A 66 18.46 -6.14 -17.54
CA LEU A 66 18.50 -7.22 -18.53
C LEU A 66 19.58 -6.98 -19.59
N SER A 67 19.70 -5.74 -20.10
CA SER A 67 20.79 -5.40 -21.03
C SER A 67 22.17 -5.62 -20.41
N LEU A 68 22.34 -5.27 -19.13
CA LEU A 68 23.56 -5.55 -18.36
C LEU A 68 23.83 -7.04 -18.23
N THR A 69 22.79 -7.85 -18.01
CA THR A 69 22.90 -9.31 -17.92
C THR A 69 23.44 -9.89 -19.24
N MET A 70 22.86 -9.47 -20.37
CA MET A 70 23.30 -9.92 -21.69
C MET A 70 24.72 -9.44 -22.02
N ALA A 71 25.06 -8.19 -21.68
CA ALA A 71 26.39 -7.64 -21.91
C ALA A 71 27.47 -8.34 -21.08
N ALA A 72 27.16 -8.69 -19.83
CA ALA A 72 28.08 -9.40 -18.95
C ALA A 72 28.36 -10.82 -19.43
N GLU A 73 27.35 -11.52 -19.96
CA GLU A 73 27.49 -12.87 -20.53
C GLU A 73 28.35 -12.89 -21.80
N GLY A 74 28.26 -11.85 -22.63
CA GLY A 74 28.96 -11.76 -23.93
C GLY A 74 30.49 -11.60 -23.89
N GLY A 75 31.16 -11.97 -22.80
CA GLY A 75 32.62 -11.97 -22.70
C GLY A 75 33.27 -13.06 -23.57
N GLN A 76 34.45 -12.79 -24.12
CA GLN A 76 35.17 -13.73 -25.00
C GLN A 76 36.64 -13.85 -24.58
N LEU A 77 37.02 -15.03 -24.07
CA LEU A 77 38.36 -15.35 -23.59
C LEU A 77 38.90 -14.32 -22.58
N GLN A 78 39.93 -13.55 -22.93
CA GLN A 78 40.62 -12.64 -22.01
C GLN A 78 39.89 -11.32 -21.76
N LEU A 79 38.80 -11.01 -22.48
CA LEU A 79 38.18 -9.68 -22.41
C LEU A 79 36.67 -9.69 -22.69
N ASN A 80 35.95 -8.76 -22.07
CA ASN A 80 34.58 -8.44 -22.43
C ASN A 80 34.56 -7.10 -23.20
N VAL A 81 34.19 -7.13 -24.47
CA VAL A 81 34.15 -5.91 -25.33
C VAL A 81 32.85 -5.09 -25.17
N MET A 82 31.90 -5.57 -24.37
CA MET A 82 30.60 -4.91 -24.11
C MET A 82 30.67 -3.91 -22.94
N GLU A 83 31.85 -3.70 -22.35
CA GLU A 83 32.08 -2.75 -21.25
C GLU A 83 31.50 -1.34 -21.47
N PRO A 84 31.53 -0.74 -22.67
CA PRO A 84 30.89 0.57 -22.90
C PRO A 84 29.38 0.56 -22.64
N LEU A 85 28.67 -0.50 -23.03
CA LEU A 85 27.24 -0.67 -22.77
C LEU A 85 26.99 -0.85 -21.27
N ILE A 86 27.82 -1.64 -20.61
CA ILE A 86 27.74 -1.89 -19.16
C ILE A 86 27.87 -0.57 -18.39
N ALA A 87 28.92 0.20 -18.68
CA ALA A 87 29.16 1.49 -18.04
C ALA A 87 27.99 2.45 -18.27
N TYR A 88 27.55 2.62 -19.52
CA TYR A 88 26.45 3.52 -19.86
C TYR A 88 25.17 3.16 -19.10
N LYS A 89 24.74 1.90 -19.14
CA LYS A 89 23.47 1.45 -18.54
C LYS A 89 23.49 1.50 -17.01
N ILE A 90 24.64 1.27 -16.37
CA ILE A 90 24.78 1.45 -14.92
C ILE A 90 24.64 2.93 -14.55
N PHE A 91 25.41 3.83 -15.17
CA PHE A 91 25.39 5.25 -14.84
C PHE A 91 24.04 5.91 -15.15
N ASP A 92 23.41 5.51 -16.27
CA ASP A 92 22.08 5.97 -16.62
C ASP A 92 21.04 5.56 -15.57
N SER A 93 21.07 4.29 -15.15
CA SER A 93 20.17 3.78 -14.11
C SER A 93 20.36 4.47 -12.75
N ILE A 94 21.60 4.78 -12.36
CA ILE A 94 21.89 5.54 -11.14
C ILE A 94 21.28 6.94 -11.23
N ARG A 95 21.53 7.65 -12.34
CA ARG A 95 21.04 9.01 -12.58
C ARG A 95 19.52 9.07 -12.57
N LEU A 96 18.86 8.12 -13.25
CA LEU A 96 17.40 8.02 -13.30
C LEU A 96 16.82 7.75 -11.90
N LEU A 97 17.40 6.80 -11.16
CA LEU A 97 16.92 6.44 -9.83
C LEU A 97 17.04 7.63 -8.86
N GLN A 98 18.16 8.34 -8.87
CA GLN A 98 18.36 9.53 -8.03
C GLN A 98 17.29 10.59 -8.32
N ARG A 99 17.12 10.97 -9.58
CA ARG A 99 16.13 11.98 -9.99
C ARG A 99 14.69 11.55 -9.65
N ALA A 100 14.36 10.27 -9.83
CA ALA A 100 13.05 9.74 -9.48
C ALA A 100 12.79 9.78 -7.97
N MET A 101 13.78 9.46 -7.14
CA MET A 101 13.64 9.53 -5.68
C MET A 101 13.49 10.98 -5.18
N ASP A 102 14.26 11.92 -5.73
CA ASP A 102 14.13 13.34 -5.39
C ASP A 102 12.77 13.89 -5.80
N MET A 103 12.34 13.62 -7.03
CA MET A 103 11.01 13.98 -7.53
C MET A 103 9.90 13.39 -6.66
N LEU A 104 9.99 12.10 -6.31
CA LEU A 104 9.00 11.45 -5.44
C LEU A 104 8.93 12.11 -4.07
N ARG A 105 10.09 12.35 -3.44
CA ARG A 105 10.18 12.99 -2.12
C ARG A 105 9.54 14.36 -2.14
N GLU A 106 10.02 15.24 -3.01
CA GLU A 106 9.67 16.66 -3.02
C GLU A 106 8.25 16.91 -3.55
N HIS A 107 7.86 16.17 -4.58
CA HIS A 107 6.61 16.44 -5.26
C HIS A 107 5.45 15.53 -4.84
N CYS A 108 5.70 14.49 -4.04
CA CYS A 108 4.65 13.59 -3.55
C CYS A 108 4.74 13.38 -2.04
N ILE A 109 5.80 12.74 -1.52
CA ILE A 109 5.86 12.22 -0.15
C ILE A 109 5.67 13.30 0.92
N VAL A 110 6.39 14.43 0.81
CA VAL A 110 6.38 15.49 1.83
C VAL A 110 4.98 16.11 2.04
N GLY A 111 4.10 16.03 1.04
CA GLY A 111 2.76 16.62 1.10
C GLY A 111 1.62 15.62 1.23
N ILE A 112 1.88 14.35 1.56
CA ILE A 112 0.81 13.36 1.77
C ILE A 112 -0.01 13.74 3.01
N THR A 113 -1.34 13.69 2.88
CA THR A 113 -2.28 13.81 4.00
C THR A 113 -3.23 12.62 4.03
N ALA A 114 -3.68 12.19 5.20
CA ALA A 114 -4.66 11.11 5.34
C ALA A 114 -6.10 11.64 5.35
N ASN A 115 -7.04 10.84 4.84
CA ASN A 115 -8.48 11.04 5.00
C ASN A 115 -8.94 10.23 6.22
N GLU A 116 -8.66 10.73 7.43
CA GLU A 116 -8.84 10.00 8.69
C GLU A 116 -10.26 9.42 8.86
N GLN A 117 -11.28 10.20 8.53
CA GLN A 117 -12.67 9.76 8.60
C GLN A 117 -12.95 8.56 7.69
N ARG A 118 -12.42 8.58 6.46
CA ARG A 118 -12.55 7.45 5.52
C ARG A 118 -11.83 6.22 6.04
N CYS A 119 -10.61 6.37 6.58
CA CYS A 119 -9.87 5.25 7.16
C CYS A 119 -10.63 4.63 8.34
N ARG A 120 -11.23 5.46 9.21
CA ARG A 120 -12.05 5.02 10.34
C ARG A 120 -13.27 4.24 9.87
N GLU A 121 -14.02 4.76 8.90
CA GLU A 121 -15.19 4.08 8.31
C GLU A 121 -14.81 2.71 7.75
N LEU A 122 -13.69 2.60 7.03
CA LEU A 122 -13.23 1.32 6.47
C LEU A 122 -12.91 0.29 7.56
N VAL A 123 -12.33 0.72 8.69
CA VAL A 123 -12.06 -0.16 9.84
C VAL A 123 -13.36 -0.60 10.51
N GLU A 124 -14.27 0.32 10.79
CA GLU A 124 -15.53 0.06 11.49
C GLU A 124 -16.48 -0.85 10.70
N HIS A 125 -16.42 -0.78 9.36
CA HIS A 125 -17.20 -1.65 8.47
C HIS A 125 -16.48 -2.94 8.05
N SER A 126 -15.24 -3.16 8.50
CA SER A 126 -14.48 -4.35 8.12
C SER A 126 -14.94 -5.58 8.90
N ILE A 127 -15.26 -6.65 8.18
CA ILE A 127 -15.50 -7.97 8.79
C ILE A 127 -14.23 -8.48 9.51
N GLY A 128 -13.05 -8.06 9.06
CA GLY A 128 -11.77 -8.45 9.66
C GLY A 128 -11.63 -8.06 11.14
N LEU A 129 -12.40 -7.07 11.60
CA LEU A 129 -12.46 -6.64 13.00
C LEU A 129 -12.80 -7.78 13.97
N VAL A 130 -13.57 -8.77 13.50
CA VAL A 130 -13.93 -9.97 14.29
C VAL A 130 -12.70 -10.73 14.80
N THR A 131 -11.55 -10.63 14.12
CA THR A 131 -10.30 -11.30 14.51
C THR A 131 -9.82 -10.85 15.88
N ALA A 132 -10.03 -9.57 16.23
CA ALA A 132 -9.69 -9.02 17.53
C ALA A 132 -10.53 -9.64 18.67
N LEU A 133 -11.70 -10.20 18.33
CA LEU A 133 -12.64 -10.79 19.27
C LEU A 133 -12.35 -12.27 19.55
N ASN A 134 -11.56 -12.94 18.69
CA ASN A 134 -11.22 -14.37 18.82
C ASN A 134 -10.82 -14.80 20.24
N PRO A 135 -9.96 -14.07 20.98
CA PRO A 135 -9.57 -14.47 22.34
C PRO A 135 -10.70 -14.42 23.38
N TYR A 136 -11.79 -13.70 23.10
CA TYR A 136 -12.85 -13.41 24.07
C TYR A 136 -14.13 -14.21 23.83
N ILE A 137 -14.45 -14.48 22.56
CA ILE A 137 -15.66 -15.19 22.14
C ILE A 137 -15.37 -16.54 21.46
N GLY A 138 -14.10 -16.85 21.20
CA GLY A 138 -13.66 -18.08 20.53
C GLY A 138 -13.79 -18.02 19.01
N TYR A 139 -13.06 -18.92 18.34
CA TYR A 139 -12.99 -18.98 16.87
C TYR A 139 -14.34 -19.34 16.23
N GLU A 140 -15.12 -20.22 16.87
CA GLU A 140 -16.42 -20.68 16.35
C GLU A 140 -17.44 -19.53 16.28
N ASN A 141 -17.61 -18.78 17.38
CA ASN A 141 -18.49 -17.61 17.39
C ASN A 141 -18.00 -16.54 16.42
N SER A 142 -16.69 -16.27 16.39
CA SER A 142 -16.12 -15.28 15.48
C SER A 142 -16.36 -15.63 14.01
N THR A 143 -16.17 -16.90 13.64
CA THR A 143 -16.44 -17.38 12.27
C THR A 143 -17.92 -17.27 11.92
N ARG A 144 -18.82 -17.62 12.86
CA ARG A 144 -20.26 -17.53 12.67
C ARG A 144 -20.72 -16.08 12.47
N ILE A 145 -20.24 -15.15 13.30
CA ILE A 145 -20.53 -13.71 13.18
C ILE A 145 -20.01 -13.17 11.84
N ALA A 146 -18.79 -13.54 11.44
CA ALA A 146 -18.22 -13.11 10.15
C ALA A 146 -19.08 -13.56 8.96
N ARG A 147 -19.59 -14.80 9.00
CA ARG A 147 -20.50 -15.33 7.97
C ARG A 147 -21.81 -14.53 7.92
N ILE A 148 -22.44 -14.30 9.08
CA ILE A 148 -23.69 -13.53 9.14
C ILE A 148 -23.47 -12.11 8.62
N ALA A 149 -22.39 -11.44 9.03
CA ALA A 149 -22.02 -10.11 8.54
C ALA A 149 -21.88 -10.06 7.02
N LEU A 150 -21.22 -11.06 6.43
CA LEU A 150 -21.03 -11.16 4.98
C LEU A 150 -22.35 -11.40 4.22
N GLU A 151 -23.18 -12.31 4.73
CA GLU A 151 -24.45 -12.69 4.08
C GLU A 151 -25.52 -11.59 4.18
N THR A 152 -25.53 -10.85 5.29
CA THR A 152 -26.56 -9.85 5.59
C THR A 152 -26.13 -8.41 5.30
N GLY A 153 -24.82 -8.17 5.13
CA GLY A 153 -24.25 -6.83 5.03
C GLY A 153 -24.25 -6.04 6.35
N ARG A 154 -24.60 -6.68 7.47
CA ARG A 154 -24.64 -6.04 8.80
C ARG A 154 -23.24 -5.94 9.41
N GLY A 155 -23.08 -5.01 10.35
CA GLY A 155 -21.80 -4.76 11.02
C GLY A 155 -21.43 -5.86 12.03
N VAL A 156 -20.15 -6.19 12.15
CA VAL A 156 -19.67 -7.17 13.16
C VAL A 156 -20.06 -6.74 14.58
N LEU A 157 -19.86 -5.47 14.92
CA LEU A 157 -20.14 -4.94 16.26
C LEU A 157 -21.64 -4.96 16.59
N GLU A 158 -22.47 -4.75 15.59
CA GLU A 158 -23.93 -4.83 15.72
C GLU A 158 -24.36 -6.25 16.11
N LEU A 159 -23.85 -7.25 15.39
CA LEU A 159 -24.16 -8.67 15.63
C LEU A 159 -23.64 -9.16 17.00
N VAL A 160 -22.43 -8.73 17.39
CA VAL A 160 -21.85 -9.11 18.68
C VAL A 160 -22.65 -8.56 19.85
N ARG A 161 -23.14 -7.31 19.73
CA ARG A 161 -24.02 -6.68 20.73
C ARG A 161 -25.39 -7.35 20.78
N GLU A 162 -25.99 -7.62 19.62
CA GLU A 162 -27.29 -8.29 19.52
C GLU A 162 -27.30 -9.65 20.22
N GLU A 163 -26.22 -10.42 20.06
CA GLU A 163 -26.10 -11.74 20.66
C GLU A 163 -25.56 -11.71 22.11
N GLY A 164 -25.23 -10.53 22.64
CA GLY A 164 -24.72 -10.38 24.00
C GLY A 164 -23.42 -11.13 24.26
N LEU A 165 -22.58 -11.32 23.24
CA LEU A 165 -21.33 -12.09 23.36
C LEU A 165 -20.26 -11.34 24.18
N LEU A 166 -20.31 -10.02 24.16
CA LEU A 166 -19.46 -9.11 24.94
C LEU A 166 -20.29 -7.89 25.37
N ASP A 167 -19.96 -7.34 26.55
CA ASP A 167 -20.52 -6.06 26.97
C ASP A 167 -19.83 -4.87 26.26
N ASP A 168 -20.47 -3.69 26.32
CA ASP A 168 -19.99 -2.49 25.65
C ASP A 168 -18.63 -2.01 26.19
N ALA A 169 -18.37 -2.20 27.49
CA ALA A 169 -17.10 -1.80 28.09
C ALA A 169 -15.93 -2.64 27.57
N MET A 170 -16.13 -3.96 27.40
CA MET A 170 -15.15 -4.86 26.79
C MET A 170 -14.95 -4.55 25.32
N LEU A 171 -16.03 -4.30 24.56
CA LEU A 171 -15.92 -3.92 23.15
C LEU A 171 -15.16 -2.61 22.99
N ASP A 172 -15.49 -1.59 23.76
CA ASP A 172 -14.84 -0.30 23.71
C ASP A 172 -13.35 -0.40 24.04
N ASP A 173 -12.94 -1.24 25.01
CA ASP A 173 -11.52 -1.49 25.27
C ASP A 173 -10.85 -2.24 24.11
N ILE A 174 -11.42 -3.35 23.63
CA ILE A 174 -10.80 -4.18 22.60
C ILE A 174 -10.57 -3.37 21.31
N LEU A 175 -11.52 -2.50 20.97
CA LEU A 175 -11.58 -1.80 19.68
C LEU A 175 -10.89 -0.43 19.70
N ARG A 176 -10.26 -0.03 20.80
CA ARG A 176 -9.43 1.19 20.78
C ARG A 176 -8.32 1.01 19.73
N PRO A 177 -8.07 1.99 18.84
CA PRO A 177 -7.06 1.85 17.78
C PRO A 177 -5.69 1.40 18.31
N GLU A 178 -5.24 1.96 19.44
CA GLU A 178 -3.99 1.61 20.11
C GLU A 178 -3.93 0.14 20.56
N ASN A 179 -5.10 -0.48 20.79
CA ASN A 179 -5.23 -1.86 21.23
C ASN A 179 -5.28 -2.87 20.06
N MET A 180 -5.43 -2.39 18.82
CA MET A 180 -5.52 -3.22 17.61
C MET A 180 -4.25 -3.21 16.76
N ILE A 181 -3.20 -2.49 17.18
CA ILE A 181 -1.96 -2.30 16.41
C ILE A 181 -0.73 -2.95 17.03
N ALA A 182 -0.88 -3.66 18.16
CA ALA A 182 0.19 -4.37 18.84
C ALA A 182 -0.34 -5.59 19.62
N PRO A 183 0.51 -6.60 19.91
CA PRO A 183 0.12 -7.71 20.77
C PRO A 183 -0.34 -7.23 22.15
N ARG A 184 -1.42 -7.81 22.66
CA ARG A 184 -1.92 -7.59 24.02
C ARG A 184 -1.94 -8.91 24.79
N LEU A 185 -1.69 -8.83 26.08
CA LEU A 185 -1.99 -9.94 26.99
C LEU A 185 -3.51 -9.98 27.17
N ALA A 186 -4.16 -10.90 26.45
CA ALA A 186 -5.57 -11.19 26.68
C ALA A 186 -5.70 -12.11 27.90
N PRO A 187 -6.68 -11.89 28.80
CA PRO A 187 -6.97 -12.86 29.84
C PRO A 187 -7.41 -14.17 29.17
N LEU A 188 -6.66 -15.25 29.41
CA LEU A 188 -7.11 -16.59 29.06
C LEU A 188 -8.38 -16.86 29.87
N LYS A 189 -9.55 -16.87 29.21
CA LYS A 189 -10.75 -17.47 29.82
C LYS A 189 -10.45 -18.95 30.03
N ALA A 190 -10.53 -19.37 31.30
CA ALA A 190 -10.44 -20.77 31.72
C ALA A 190 -11.63 -21.59 31.17
#